data_AF-A0AAQ5XZJ1-F1
#
_entry.id   AF-A0AAQ5XZJ1-F1
#
_cell.length_a   1.000
_cell.length_b   1.000
_cell.length_c   1.000
_cell.angle_alpha   90.00
_cell.angle_beta   90.00
_cell.angle_gamma   90.00
#
_symmetry.space_group_name_H-M   'P 1'
#
loop_
_entity.id
_entity.type
_entity.pdbx_description
1 polymer ?
#
loop_
_entity_poly.entity_id
_entity_poly.type
_entity_poly.pdbx_seq_one_letter_code
_entity_poly.pdbx_strand_id
1 'polypeptide(L)'
;MCQGLSYNQTIVPNLLGHTSQREAVTRMSFFNSITQSVCSVDIRLFLCRVYAPECVAGQVRRPCRSFCENAKRACEGLMNSFGVSWPHELQCSSFSEDSCKSSNEPTKGENCSAWLHL
;
A
#
# COMPACT_ATOMS: atom_id res chain seq x y z
N MET A 1 9.27 -7.09 2.17
CA MET A 1 9.11 -5.72 1.66
C MET A 1 8.58 -4.74 2.70
N CYS A 2 7.61 -5.13 3.53
CA CYS A 2 6.91 -4.24 4.48
C CYS A 2 7.30 -4.44 5.95
N GLN A 3 8.43 -5.11 6.20
CA GLN A 3 9.02 -5.24 7.52
C GLN A 3 9.61 -3.89 8.00
N GLY A 4 9.56 -3.63 9.30
CA GLY A 4 10.13 -2.41 9.91
C GLY A 4 9.28 -1.15 9.76
N LEU A 5 8.02 -1.27 9.33
CA LEU A 5 7.05 -0.17 9.37
C LEU A 5 6.64 0.13 10.81
N SER A 6 6.07 1.32 11.03
CA SER A 6 5.55 1.75 12.34
C SER A 6 4.31 0.98 12.81
N TYR A 7 3.76 0.08 11.99
CA TYR A 7 2.56 -0.69 12.26
C TYR A 7 2.77 -2.15 11.87
N ASN A 8 2.13 -3.07 12.60
CA ASN A 8 2.23 -4.52 12.37
C ASN A 8 0.86 -5.20 12.10
N GLN A 9 -0.24 -4.43 12.07
CA GLN A 9 -1.58 -4.95 11.82
C GLN A 9 -2.17 -4.52 10.46
N THR A 10 -2.93 -5.44 9.88
CA THR A 10 -3.62 -5.41 8.59
C THR A 10 -5.09 -5.74 8.70
N ILE A 11 -5.84 -5.48 7.64
CA ILE A 11 -7.13 -6.09 7.38
C ILE A 11 -7.22 -6.65 5.96
N VAL A 12 -7.97 -7.75 5.82
CA VAL A 12 -8.45 -8.28 4.55
C VAL A 12 -9.99 -8.16 4.49
N PRO A 13 -10.60 -7.87 3.33
CA PRO A 13 -9.94 -7.56 2.07
C PRO A 13 -9.17 -6.22 2.13
N ASN A 14 -8.03 -6.16 1.44
CA ASN A 14 -7.23 -4.93 1.39
C ASN A 14 -7.82 -3.91 0.39
N LEU A 15 -7.13 -2.79 0.14
CA LEU A 15 -7.61 -1.74 -0.78
C LEU A 15 -7.77 -2.18 -2.25
N LEU A 16 -7.15 -3.30 -2.61
CA LEU A 16 -7.20 -3.88 -3.94
C LEU A 16 -8.18 -5.05 -4.02
N GLY A 17 -8.92 -5.34 -2.93
CA GLY A 17 -9.87 -6.44 -2.88
C GLY A 17 -9.25 -7.81 -2.63
N HIS A 18 -7.94 -7.91 -2.37
CA HIS A 18 -7.32 -9.20 -2.07
C HIS A 18 -7.88 -9.76 -0.78
N THR A 19 -8.39 -10.98 -0.84
CA THR A 19 -9.11 -11.62 0.29
C THR A 19 -8.20 -12.40 1.22
N SER A 20 -6.91 -12.49 0.89
CA SER A 20 -5.89 -13.11 1.72
C SER A 20 -4.58 -12.35 1.67
N GLN A 21 -3.82 -12.41 2.76
CA GLN A 21 -2.48 -11.81 2.79
C GLN A 21 -1.56 -12.49 1.75
N ARG A 22 -1.67 -13.80 1.54
CA ARG A 22 -0.89 -14.55 0.53
C ARG A 22 -1.10 -14.02 -0.89
N GLU A 23 -2.34 -13.70 -1.25
CA GLU A 23 -2.65 -13.09 -2.54
C GLU A 23 -1.99 -11.71 -2.67
N ALA A 24 -2.11 -10.87 -1.64
CA ALA A 24 -1.46 -9.57 -1.61
C ALA A 24 0.08 -9.67 -1.71
N VAL A 25 0.71 -10.62 -1.01
CA VAL A 25 2.15 -10.94 -1.10
C VAL A 25 2.54 -11.30 -2.52
N THR A 26 1.76 -12.18 -3.16
CA THR A 26 2.06 -12.68 -4.51
C THR A 26 1.97 -11.56 -5.54
N ARG A 27 1.00 -10.66 -5.42
CA ARG A 27 0.87 -9.50 -6.33
C ARG A 27 1.96 -8.48 -6.08
N MET A 28 2.29 -8.23 -4.82
CA MET A 28 3.28 -7.23 -4.44
C MET A 28 4.71 -7.66 -4.75
N SER A 29 5.01 -8.97 -4.73
CA SER A 29 6.34 -9.50 -5.01
C SER A 29 6.84 -9.19 -6.42
N PHE A 30 5.92 -8.92 -7.36
CA PHE A 30 6.25 -8.40 -8.69
C PHE A 30 7.07 -7.10 -8.62
N PHE A 31 6.80 -6.25 -7.63
CA PHE A 31 7.51 -4.98 -7.43
C PHE A 31 8.84 -5.16 -6.66
N ASN A 32 9.21 -6.35 -6.19
CA ASN A 32 10.45 -6.54 -5.42
C ASN A 32 11.69 -6.12 -6.25
N SER A 33 11.76 -6.50 -7.53
CA SER A 33 12.90 -6.15 -8.40
C SER A 33 12.97 -4.64 -8.71
N ILE A 34 11.81 -3.97 -8.76
CA ILE A 34 11.71 -2.51 -9.03
C ILE A 34 12.03 -1.71 -7.76
N THR A 35 11.61 -2.20 -6.60
CA THR A 35 11.86 -1.54 -5.30
C THR A 35 13.28 -1.74 -4.79
N GLN A 36 13.97 -2.81 -5.22
CA GLN A 36 15.40 -3.01 -4.96
C GLN A 36 16.30 -2.07 -5.81
N SER A 37 15.79 -1.49 -6.89
CA SER A 37 16.55 -0.69 -7.87
C SER A 37 16.48 0.84 -7.66
N VAL A 38 16.24 1.30 -6.42
CA VAL A 38 16.39 2.71 -5.97
C VAL A 38 15.31 3.70 -6.45
N CYS A 39 14.09 3.24 -6.74
CA CYS A 39 12.95 4.15 -6.59
C CYS A 39 12.86 4.56 -5.11
N SER A 40 12.69 5.85 -4.80
CA SER A 40 12.60 6.42 -3.44
C SER A 40 11.96 5.50 -2.40
N VAL A 41 12.37 5.59 -1.12
CA VAL A 41 11.71 4.90 0.02
C VAL A 41 10.18 5.07 -0.02
N ASP A 42 9.68 6.16 -0.61
CA ASP A 42 8.27 6.45 -0.82
C ASP A 42 7.52 5.37 -1.61
N ILE A 43 8.10 4.75 -2.67
CA ILE A 43 7.37 3.72 -3.43
C ILE A 43 7.17 2.47 -2.59
N ARG A 44 8.18 2.07 -1.81
CA ARG A 44 8.09 0.92 -0.92
C ARG A 44 7.00 1.16 0.13
N LEU A 45 7.03 2.33 0.76
CA LEU A 45 6.04 2.72 1.75
C LEU A 45 4.63 2.82 1.15
N PHE A 46 4.48 3.40 -0.04
CA PHE A 46 3.20 3.50 -0.73
C PHE A 46 2.62 2.12 -1.06
N LEU A 47 3.41 1.23 -1.68
CA LEU A 47 2.99 -0.13 -1.97
C LEU A 47 2.58 -0.86 -0.69
N CYS A 48 3.36 -0.74 0.38
CA CYS A 48 2.97 -1.28 1.67
C CYS A 48 1.65 -0.68 2.16
N ARG A 49 1.40 0.62 2.05
CA ARG A 49 0.13 1.21 2.49
C ARG A 49 -1.09 0.80 1.63
N VAL A 50 -0.88 0.28 0.42
CA VAL A 50 -1.96 -0.16 -0.49
C VAL A 50 -2.20 -1.67 -0.40
N TYR A 51 -1.16 -2.48 -0.58
CA TYR A 51 -1.25 -3.94 -0.47
C TYR A 51 -1.38 -4.38 0.98
N ALA A 52 -0.79 -3.59 1.86
CA ALA A 52 -0.72 -3.82 3.27
C ALA A 52 -1.14 -2.60 4.14
N PRO A 53 -2.40 -2.12 4.04
CA PRO A 53 -2.86 -0.96 4.79
C PRO A 53 -2.92 -1.21 6.29
N GLU A 54 -2.45 -0.24 7.06
CA GLU A 54 -2.58 -0.24 8.52
C GLU A 54 -4.06 -0.36 8.93
N CYS A 55 -4.33 -1.30 9.82
CA CYS A 55 -5.64 -1.48 10.44
C CYS A 55 -5.69 -0.74 11.78
N VAL A 56 -6.60 0.23 11.91
CA VAL A 56 -6.85 0.94 13.17
C VAL A 56 -8.32 0.75 13.51
N ALA A 57 -8.60 0.04 14.61
CA ALA A 57 -9.97 -0.26 15.05
C ALA A 57 -10.84 -0.88 13.93
N GLY A 58 -10.30 -1.87 13.21
CA GLY A 58 -10.98 -2.54 12.09
C GLY A 58 -11.18 -1.70 10.82
N GLN A 59 -10.64 -0.47 10.79
CA GLN A 59 -10.71 0.39 9.62
C GLN A 59 -9.35 0.44 8.90
N VAL A 60 -9.39 0.45 7.57
CA VAL A 60 -8.21 0.70 6.73
C VAL A 60 -7.82 2.16 6.80
N ARG A 61 -6.55 2.43 7.12
CA ARG A 61 -5.93 3.73 6.85
C ARG A 61 -5.50 3.83 5.38
N ARG A 62 -6.26 4.59 4.58
CA ARG A 62 -5.98 4.84 3.16
C ARG A 62 -4.79 5.79 2.98
N PRO A 63 -3.93 5.59 1.96
CA PRO A 63 -2.92 6.58 1.61
C PRO A 63 -3.58 7.83 1.00
N CYS A 64 -2.97 9.00 1.24
CA CYS A 64 -3.39 10.24 0.59
C CYS A 64 -2.99 10.23 -0.89
N ARG A 65 -3.73 10.98 -1.72
CA ARG A 65 -3.44 11.15 -3.15
C ARG A 65 -2.03 11.72 -3.37
N SER A 66 -1.66 12.74 -2.61
CA SER A 66 -0.36 13.40 -2.62
C SER A 66 0.78 12.43 -2.34
N PHE A 67 0.58 11.49 -1.42
CA PHE A 67 1.56 10.43 -1.16
C PHE A 67 1.72 9.47 -2.34
N CYS A 68 0.60 9.09 -2.99
CA CYS A 68 0.65 8.34 -4.24
C CYS A 68 1.39 9.10 -5.34
N GLU A 69 1.07 10.38 -5.56
CA GLU A 69 1.68 11.19 -6.62
C GLU A 69 3.20 11.33 -6.43
N ASN A 70 3.65 11.44 -5.18
CA ASN A 70 5.08 11.45 -4.86
C ASN A 70 5.74 10.12 -5.20
N ALA A 71 5.15 9.00 -4.79
CA ALA A 71 5.65 7.66 -5.10
C ALA A 71 5.67 7.39 -6.61
N LYS A 72 4.61 7.79 -7.32
CA LYS A 72 4.48 7.68 -8.77
C LYS A 72 5.55 8.49 -9.48
N ARG A 73 5.69 9.77 -9.15
CA ARG A 73 6.70 10.66 -9.75
C ARG A 73 8.13 10.14 -9.54
N ALA A 74 8.40 9.53 -8.40
CA ALA A 74 9.72 8.98 -8.10
C ALA A 74 10.05 7.67 -8.85
N CYS A 75 9.05 6.92 -9.32
CA CYS A 75 9.28 5.55 -9.81
C CYS A 75 8.70 5.22 -11.19
N GLU A 76 7.68 5.94 -11.67
CA GLU A 76 7.02 5.63 -12.96
C GLU A 76 8.00 5.64 -14.14
N GLY A 77 8.94 6.59 -14.18
CA GLY A 77 9.98 6.62 -15.21
C GLY A 77 10.87 5.37 -15.21
N LEU A 78 11.25 4.87 -14.04
CA LEU A 78 12.04 3.65 -13.91
C LEU A 78 11.23 2.42 -14.31
N MET A 79 9.97 2.32 -13.84
CA MET A 79 9.07 1.24 -14.23
C MET A 79 8.92 1.17 -15.75
N ASN A 80 8.69 2.31 -16.39
CA ASN A 80 8.56 2.41 -17.84
C ASN A 80 9.83 1.94 -18.57
N SER A 81 11.03 2.21 -18.02
CA SER A 81 12.30 1.73 -18.59
C SER A 81 12.46 0.19 -18.56
N PHE A 82 11.76 -0.48 -17.63
CA PHE A 82 11.65 -1.94 -17.57
C PHE A 82 10.44 -2.48 -18.37
N GLY A 83 9.75 -1.63 -19.13
CA GLY A 83 8.56 -2.01 -19.89
C GLY A 83 7.31 -2.22 -19.03
N VAL A 84 7.30 -1.71 -17.79
CA VAL A 84 6.19 -1.83 -16.86
C VAL A 84 5.51 -0.47 -16.72
N SER A 85 4.26 -0.35 -17.17
CA SER A 85 3.48 0.87 -16.95
C SER A 85 2.99 0.98 -15.50
N TRP A 86 2.71 2.20 -15.05
CA TRP A 86 2.06 2.42 -13.75
C TRP A 86 0.69 1.71 -13.71
N PRO A 87 0.44 0.78 -12.77
CA PRO A 87 -0.78 -0.03 -12.75
C PRO A 87 -2.04 0.80 -12.57
N HIS A 88 -3.15 0.36 -13.19
CA HIS A 88 -4.44 1.03 -13.11
C HIS A 88 -4.95 1.09 -11.66
N GLU A 89 -4.78 0.01 -10.91
CA GLU A 89 -5.16 -0.12 -9.51
C GLU A 89 -4.35 0.79 -8.57
N LEU A 90 -3.20 1.31 -9.02
CA LEU A 90 -2.37 2.26 -8.26
C LEU A 90 -2.55 3.70 -8.75
N GLN A 91 -3.48 3.98 -9.66
CA GLN A 91 -3.70 5.36 -10.11
C GLN A 91 -4.06 6.29 -8.95
N CYS A 92 -3.38 7.43 -8.88
CA CYS A 92 -3.52 8.33 -7.74
C CYS A 92 -4.90 8.99 -7.63
N SER A 93 -5.65 9.03 -8.73
CA SER A 93 -7.07 9.43 -8.77
C SER A 93 -7.95 8.54 -7.89
N SER A 94 -7.59 7.28 -7.67
CA SER A 94 -8.30 6.31 -6.81
C SER A 94 -8.17 6.63 -5.32
N PHE A 95 -7.24 7.52 -4.93
CA PHE A 95 -7.08 7.98 -3.55
C PHE A 95 -7.60 9.42 -3.42
N SER A 96 -8.11 9.79 -2.24
CA SER A 96 -8.56 11.15 -1.94
C SER A 96 -7.77 11.75 -0.78
N GLU A 97 -7.64 13.08 -0.76
CA GLU A 97 -6.99 13.81 0.35
C GLU A 97 -7.85 13.83 1.62
N ASP A 98 -9.16 13.70 1.48
CA ASP A 98 -10.06 13.79 2.64
C ASP A 98 -10.22 12.46 3.35
N SER A 99 -10.20 11.33 2.63
CA SER A 99 -10.38 10.00 3.23
C SER A 99 -9.12 9.45 3.93
N CYS A 100 -7.95 10.04 3.68
CA CYS A 100 -6.71 9.65 4.35
C CYS A 100 -6.51 10.35 5.72
N LYS A 101 -7.30 11.40 6.01
CA LYS A 101 -7.31 12.07 7.30
C LYS A 101 -8.05 11.13 8.28
N SER A 102 -7.35 10.68 9.32
CA SER A 102 -7.92 9.77 10.31
C SER A 102 -9.07 10.45 11.05
N SER A 103 -10.30 9.97 10.85
CA SER A 103 -11.41 10.24 11.76
C SER A 103 -11.08 9.61 13.11
N ASN A 104 -10.95 10.44 14.15
CA ASN A 104 -10.85 9.97 15.52
C ASN A 104 -12.18 9.33 15.93
N GLU A 105 -12.30 8.01 15.84
CA GLU A 105 -13.08 7.20 16.77
C GLU A 105 -12.79 5.71 16.54
N PRO A 106 -12.21 5.00 17.53
CA PRO A 106 -11.98 3.57 17.41
C PRO A 106 -13.28 2.82 17.67
N THR A 107 -14.05 2.50 16.63
CA THR A 107 -15.09 1.48 16.71
C THR A 107 -14.42 0.12 16.80
N LYS A 108 -14.59 -0.59 17.92
CA LYS A 108 -14.02 -1.93 18.16
C LYS A 108 -14.18 -2.84 16.94
N GLY A 109 -13.10 -3.06 16.19
CA GLY A 109 -13.12 -3.77 14.93
C GLY A 109 -12.37 -5.10 15.03
N GLU A 110 -13.09 -6.21 14.86
CA GLU A 110 -12.63 -7.58 15.16
C GLU A 110 -11.81 -8.24 14.03
N ASN A 111 -11.40 -7.50 12.99
CA ASN A 111 -10.80 -8.08 11.78
C ASN A 111 -9.35 -7.63 11.49
N CYS A 112 -8.68 -6.98 12.45
CA CYS A 112 -7.25 -6.69 12.30
C CYS A 112 -6.43 -7.96 12.57
N SER A 113 -5.52 -8.33 11.67
CA SER A 113 -4.55 -9.43 11.87
C SER A 113 -3.12 -8.93 11.74
N ALA A 114 -2.15 -9.65 12.29
CA ALA A 114 -0.75 -9.31 12.05
C ALA A 114 -0.36 -9.59 10.59
N TRP A 115 0.57 -8.81 10.02
CA TRP A 115 1.13 -9.12 8.71
C TRP A 115 1.91 -10.44 8.76
N LEU A 116 1.43 -11.45 8.05
CA LEU A 116 2.11 -12.73 7.86
C LEU A 116 2.95 -12.63 6.56
N HIS A 117 4.26 -12.59 6.72
CA HIS A 117 5.26 -12.78 5.65
C HIS A 117 5.33 -11.71 4.54
N LEU A 118 4.99 -10.46 4.84
CA LEU A 118 5.27 -9.28 3.99
C LEU A 118 6.48 -8.48 4.46
#